data_AF-A0A524FVG4-F1
#
_entry.id   AF-A0A524FVG4-F1
#
_cell.length_a   1.000
_cell.length_b   1.000
_cell.length_c   1.000
_cell.angle_alpha   90.00
_cell.angle_beta   90.00
_cell.angle_gamma   90.00
#
_symmetry.space_group_name_H-M   'P 1'
#
loop_
_entity.id
_entity.type
_entity.pdbx_description
1 polymer ?
#
loop_
_entity_poly.entity_id
_entity_poly.type
_entity_poly.pdbx_seq_one_letter_code
_entity_poly.pdbx_strand_id
1 'polypeptide(L)' 'MPIDDPVKRKIARHHLLEKSVCRRCGALNPVKATKCRRCHGKDLRPKRKDLTK' A
#
# COMPACT_ATOMS: atom_id res chain seq x y z
N MET A 1 3.84 12.77 -14.28
CA MET A 1 5.28 12.85 -13.93
C MET A 1 6.00 11.72 -14.66
N PRO A 2 6.76 12.00 -15.74
CA PRO A 2 7.62 10.99 -16.32
C PRO A 2 8.81 10.86 -15.37
N ILE A 3 8.72 9.87 -14.47
CA ILE A 3 9.88 9.47 -13.67
C ILE A 3 10.59 8.41 -14.53
N ASP A 4 11.40 8.87 -15.50
CA ASP A 4 12.20 8.01 -16.36
C ASP A 4 13.31 7.31 -15.57
N ASP A 5 13.87 8.01 -14.57
CA ASP A 5 14.87 7.46 -13.66
C ASP A 5 14.36 6.18 -12.96
N PRO A 6 14.98 5.02 -13.21
CA PRO A 6 14.54 3.75 -12.64
C PRO A 6 14.63 3.72 -11.11
N VAL A 7 15.57 4.47 -10.53
CA VAL A 7 15.73 4.61 -9.07
C VAL A 7 14.55 5.35 -8.45
N LYS A 8 14.21 6.52 -8.99
CA LYS A 8 13.08 7.33 -8.51
C LYS A 8 11.76 6.58 -8.65
N ARG A 9 11.60 5.78 -9.71
CA ARG A 9 10.41 4.94 -9.93
C ARG A 9 10.28 3.84 -8.87
N LYS A 10 11.39 3.20 -8.48
CA LYS A 10 11.41 2.21 -7.38
C LYS A 10 11.02 2.85 -6.05
N ILE A 11 11.56 4.02 -5.73
CA ILE A 11 11.26 4.77 -4.49
C ILE A 11 9.76 5.12 -4.45
N ALA A 12 9.24 5.71 -5.52
CA ALA A 12 7.83 6.06 -5.62
C ALA A 12 6.94 4.81 -5.45
N ARG A 13 7.30 3.71 -6.11
CA ARG A 13 6.57 2.44 -6.02
C ARG A 13 6.51 1.93 -4.57
N HIS A 14 7.63 1.94 -3.85
CA HIS A 14 7.71 1.53 -2.45
C HIS A 14 6.77 2.38 -1.58
N HIS A 15 6.85 3.71 -1.66
CA HIS A 15 6.03 4.58 -0.81
C HIS A 15 4.53 4.58 -1.16
N LEU A 16 4.16 4.34 -2.42
CA LEU A 16 2.77 4.43 -2.87
C LEU A 16 2.03 3.08 -2.83
N LEU A 17 2.72 1.99 -3.17
CA LEU A 17 2.10 0.68 -3.40
C LEU A 17 2.44 -0.35 -2.32
N GLU A 18 3.60 -0.25 -1.66
CA GLU A 18 3.96 -1.18 -0.58
C GLU A 18 3.28 -0.79 0.73
N LYS A 19 1.96 -0.95 0.74
CA LYS A 19 1.07 -0.68 1.88
C LYS A 19 -0.02 -1.74 1.94
N SER A 20 -0.56 -1.94 3.13
CA SER A 20 -1.73 -2.77 3.37
C SER A 20 -2.96 -1.90 3.56
N VAL A 21 -4.12 -2.34 3.08
CA VAL A 21 -5.41 -1.66 3.19
C VAL A 21 -6.30 -2.48 4.10
N CYS A 22 -6.95 -1.85 5.08
CA CYS A 22 -7.96 -2.54 5.90
C CYS A 22 -9.22 -2.80 5.07
N ARG A 23 -9.74 -4.05 5.10
CA ARG A 23 -10.98 -4.40 4.37
C ARG A 23 -12.23 -3.77 4.98
N ARG A 24 -12.21 -3.42 6.27
CA ARG A 24 -13.36 -2.85 6.98
C ARG A 24 -13.47 -1.33 6.85
N CYS A 25 -12.37 -0.61 7.11
CA CYS A 25 -12.37 0.86 7.17
C CYS A 25 -11.57 1.54 6.04
N GLY A 26 -10.93 0.79 5.14
CA GLY A 26 -10.13 1.34 4.04
C GLY A 26 -8.83 2.03 4.44
N ALA A 27 -8.47 2.06 5.73
CA ALA A 27 -7.25 2.73 6.18
C ALA A 27 -5.99 2.05 5.60
N LEU A 28 -5.03 2.88 5.19
CA LEU A 28 -3.69 2.46 4.80
C LEU A 28 -2.84 2.18 6.04
N ASN A 29 -2.23 1.02 6.07
CA ASN A 29 -1.38 0.49 7.12
C ASN A 29 -0.03 0.06 6.53
N PRO A 30 1.04 -0.02 7.34
CA PRO A 30 2.31 -0.55 6.88
C PRO A 30 2.19 -2.03 6.48
N VAL A 31 3.07 -2.50 5.59
CA VAL A 31 3.02 -3.87 5.04
C VAL A 31 3.11 -4.94 6.13
N LYS A 32 3.94 -4.69 7.16
CA LYS A 32 4.14 -5.58 8.31
C LYS A 32 3.12 -5.37 9.44
N ALA A 33 2.05 -4.60 9.23
CA ALA A 33 1.04 -4.36 10.25
C ALA A 33 0.24 -5.64 10.54
N THR A 34 0.10 -5.99 11.82
CA THR A 34 -0.77 -7.09 12.29
C THR A 34 -2.20 -6.64 12.58
N LYS A 35 -2.41 -5.34 12.80
CA LYS A 35 -3.73 -4.74 13.06
C LYS A 35 -3.88 -3.39 12.36
N CYS A 36 -5.12 -3.02 12.05
CA CYS A 36 -5.44 -1.71 11.50
C CYS A 36 -5.25 -0.61 12.56
N ARG A 37 -4.58 0.48 12.21
CA ARG A 37 -4.35 1.65 13.08
C ARG A 37 -5.62 2.41 13.47
N ARG A 38 -6.75 2.19 12.79
CA ARG A 38 -7.99 2.97 12.97
C ARG A 38 -9.11 2.16 13.63
N CYS A 39 -9.38 0.95 13.12
CA CYS A 39 -10.44 0.08 13.65
C CYS A 39 -9.92 -1.10 14.47
N HIS A 40 -8.60 -1.26 14.63
CA HIS A 40 -7.95 -2.37 15.34
C HIS A 40 -8.27 -3.79 14.83
N GLY A 41 -9.06 -3.93 13.76
CA GLY A 41 -9.31 -5.21 13.10
C GLY A 41 -8.05 -5.78 12.43
N LYS A 42 -8.01 -7.11 12.30
CA LYS A 42 -6.89 -7.87 11.71
C LYS A 42 -7.07 -8.15 10.21
N ASP A 43 -8.22 -7.79 9.65
CA ASP A 43 -8.56 -8.00 8.24
C ASP A 43 -7.90 -6.96 7.33
N LEU A 44 -6.61 -7.19 7.05
CA LEU A 44 -5.80 -6.38 6.17
C LEU A 44 -5.59 -7.11 4.84
N ARG A 45 -5.55 -6.37 3.74
CA ARG A 45 -5.17 -6.89 2.41
C ARG A 45 -4.01 -6.09 1.84
N PRO A 46 -3.13 -6.69 1.04
CA PRO A 46 -2.16 -5.91 0.27
C PRO A 46 -2.87 -4.96 -0.70
N LYS A 47 -2.30 -3.76 -0.90
CA LYS A 47 -2.76 -2.84 -1.93
C LYS A 47 -2.46 -3.44 -3.32
N ARG A 48 -3.37 -3.25 -4.28
CA ARG A 48 -3.15 -3.70 -5.66
C ARG A 48 -1.94 -2.97 -6.24
N LYS A 49 -1.05 -3.73 -6.87
CA LYS A 49 0.19 -3.21 -7.46
C LYS A 49 0.02 -2.92 -8.96
N ASP A 50 -0.90 -3.63 -9.61
CA ASP A 50 -1.12 -3.55 -11.04
C ASP A 50 -2.37 -2.71 -11.33
N LEU A 51 -2.26 -1.84 -12.34
CA LEU A 51 -3.41 -1.25 -13.00
C LEU A 51 -3.98 -2.37 -13.87
N THR A 52 -5.12 -2.93 -13.47
CA THR A 52 -5.85 -3.89 -14.31
C THR A 52 -6.05 -3.25 -15.69
N LYS A 53 -5.69 -4.00 -16.75
CA LYS A 53 -5.89 -3.61 -18.15
C LYS A 53 -7.36 -3.37 -18.44
#